data_AF-U7PIB4-F1
#
_entry.id   AF-U7PIB4-F1
#
_cell.length_a   1.000
_cell.length_b   1.000
_cell.length_c   1.000
_cell.angle_alpha   90.00
_cell.angle_beta   90.00
_cell.angle_gamma   90.00
#
_symmetry.space_group_name_H-M   'P 1'
#
loop_
_entity.id
_entity.type
_entity.pdbx_description
1 polymer ?
#
loop_
_entity_poly.entity_id
_entity_poly.type
_entity_poly.pdbx_seq_one_letter_code
_entity_poly.pdbx_strand_id
1 'polypeptide(L)'
;MFSLSASAVPLVIFGGVKLAAAATGGSFSILSMNVAGLPAILQSNDVPGDKATNAGTIGSDFAKYGYDVINVQEDFNYHAYIYATDNHTYRTATSGGAGIGSGLNTLANFNWIDFTRIGWNDCSDASGSDCLTPKGFTFMRTVVDSGVYIDMYNVHTDAGTETADETARNSNLAQVASYIDTWSVGNAVIVFGDTNSRYTRTADNIGIFISQNGLNDAWLQLERGGVVPTVESLCDNPSTTNNCETVDKVFYRGSAVVQLSASYFNYESTKFVQSNGDILSDHNPITVDFNWKLSSTLRQSDFWGGPHGNWFSDLATLSSKASPKASLLTFRGASRLDSVGLTLTDGTSFVHGGAGGTQVQLSLGASEFWTSAELCQGQKDNHTRNFYIKATTSAGRTLTAGTSTSDCTTFTAPSGWQIVGYLGQSDDEMDQLGFIFAPQ
;
A
#
# COMPACT_ATOMS: atom_id res chain seq x y z
N MET A 1 -72.10 -33.65 0.36
CA MET A 1 -71.49 -33.51 -0.98
C MET A 1 -70.75 -32.18 -1.00
N PHE A 2 -69.46 -32.22 -1.36
CA PHE A 2 -68.52 -31.10 -1.60
C PHE A 2 -68.13 -30.21 -0.40
N SER A 3 -66.92 -29.70 -0.27
CA SER A 3 -65.55 -30.11 -0.63
C SER A 3 -64.70 -29.10 0.14
N LEU A 4 -63.88 -29.53 1.10
CA LEU A 4 -62.96 -28.64 1.81
C LEU A 4 -61.76 -28.36 0.89
N SER A 5 -61.70 -27.15 0.34
CA SER A 5 -60.60 -26.65 -0.46
C SER A 5 -59.33 -26.54 0.39
N ALA A 6 -58.35 -27.38 0.10
CA ALA A 6 -57.00 -27.27 0.64
C ALA A 6 -56.33 -26.03 0.03
N SER A 7 -56.15 -24.97 0.82
CA SER A 7 -55.27 -23.85 0.46
C SER A 7 -53.83 -24.33 0.42
N ALA A 8 -53.27 -24.44 -0.79
CA ALA A 8 -51.85 -24.60 -0.99
C ALA A 8 -51.14 -23.29 -0.60
N VAL A 9 -50.39 -23.32 0.50
CA VAL A 9 -49.47 -22.24 0.86
C VAL A 9 -48.25 -22.32 -0.08
N PRO A 10 -47.92 -21.26 -0.83
CA PRO A 10 -46.76 -21.29 -1.71
C PRO A 10 -45.48 -21.32 -0.88
N LEU A 11 -44.65 -22.33 -1.14
CA LEU A 11 -43.31 -22.47 -0.62
C LEU A 11 -42.45 -21.31 -1.15
N VAL A 12 -42.17 -20.32 -0.30
CA VAL A 12 -41.18 -19.28 -0.60
C VAL A 12 -39.80 -19.94 -0.53
N ILE A 13 -39.25 -20.28 -1.70
CA ILE A 13 -37.86 -20.70 -1.82
C ILE A 13 -37.02 -19.46 -1.54
N PHE A 14 -36.45 -19.38 -0.33
CA PHE A 14 -35.38 -18.44 -0.03
C PHE A 14 -34.25 -18.74 -1.01
N GLY A 15 -34.08 -17.87 -2.02
CA GLY A 15 -32.92 -17.89 -2.88
C GLY A 15 -31.69 -17.75 -1.99
N GLY A 16 -30.92 -18.82 -1.85
CA GLY A 16 -29.66 -18.78 -1.12
C GLY A 16 -28.80 -17.69 -1.74
N VAL A 17 -28.43 -16.70 -0.93
CA VAL A 17 -27.36 -15.77 -1.27
C VAL A 17 -26.14 -16.65 -1.48
N LYS A 18 -25.78 -16.94 -2.73
CA LYS A 18 -24.48 -17.52 -3.03
C LYS A 18 -23.48 -16.45 -2.60
N LEU A 19 -22.89 -16.63 -1.42
CA LEU A 19 -21.66 -15.94 -1.04
C LEU A 19 -20.71 -16.17 -2.21
N ALA A 20 -20.45 -15.12 -2.99
CA ALA A 20 -19.42 -15.18 -4.01
C ALA A 20 -18.13 -15.60 -3.31
N ALA A 21 -17.45 -16.62 -3.84
CA ALA A 21 -16.15 -16.99 -3.32
C ALA A 21 -15.24 -15.76 -3.40
N ALA A 22 -14.52 -15.45 -2.32
CA ALA A 22 -13.56 -14.35 -2.31
C ALA A 22 -12.57 -14.53 -3.47
N ALA A 23 -12.23 -13.43 -4.14
CA ALA A 23 -11.31 -13.46 -5.25
C ALA A 23 -9.93 -13.93 -4.77
N THR A 24 -9.31 -14.86 -5.49
CA THR A 24 -7.96 -15.35 -5.19
C THR A 24 -6.90 -14.72 -6.09
N GLY A 25 -7.30 -13.76 -6.89
CA GLY A 25 -6.46 -13.03 -7.83
C GLY A 25 -7.28 -11.97 -8.54
N GLY A 26 -6.59 -11.00 -9.13
CA GLY A 26 -7.20 -9.89 -9.83
C GLY A 26 -6.14 -9.07 -10.56
N SER A 27 -6.58 -7.96 -11.12
CA SER A 27 -5.72 -6.99 -11.79
C SER A 27 -6.12 -5.59 -11.40
N PHE A 28 -5.16 -4.67 -11.43
CA PHE A 28 -5.40 -3.24 -11.28
C PHE A 28 -4.34 -2.46 -12.04
N SER A 29 -4.65 -1.22 -12.36
CA SER A 29 -3.76 -0.30 -13.07
C SER A 29 -3.28 0.81 -12.15
N ILE A 30 -2.07 1.31 -12.38
CA ILE A 30 -1.56 2.50 -11.70
C ILE A 30 -1.17 3.58 -12.70
N LEU A 31 -1.10 4.82 -12.24
CA LEU A 31 -0.54 5.95 -12.99
C LEU A 31 0.36 6.80 -12.09
N SER A 32 1.55 7.14 -12.56
CA SER A 32 2.39 8.21 -12.02
C SER A 32 2.30 9.42 -12.95
N MET A 33 2.03 10.61 -12.40
CA MET A 33 2.00 11.85 -13.17
C MET A 33 2.41 13.05 -12.32
N ASN A 34 3.52 13.71 -12.70
CA ASN A 34 3.78 15.09 -12.28
C ASN A 34 2.75 16.00 -12.98
N VAL A 35 1.93 16.73 -12.23
CA VAL A 35 0.82 17.53 -12.78
C VAL A 35 1.17 19.00 -13.02
N ALA A 36 2.44 19.37 -12.84
CA ALA A 36 2.95 20.72 -13.07
C ALA A 36 2.17 21.82 -12.32
N GLY A 37 1.74 21.54 -11.10
CA GLY A 37 0.78 22.37 -10.33
C GLY A 37 1.40 23.52 -9.53
N LEU A 38 2.65 23.90 -9.81
CA LEU A 38 3.24 25.13 -9.28
C LEU A 38 2.52 26.38 -9.84
N PRO A 39 2.36 27.45 -9.02
CA PRO A 39 1.84 28.72 -9.51
C PRO A 39 2.63 29.22 -10.73
N ALA A 40 1.92 29.63 -11.80
CA ALA A 40 2.55 30.07 -13.04
C ALA A 40 3.56 31.24 -12.89
N ILE A 41 3.41 32.06 -11.84
CA ILE A 41 4.35 33.13 -11.50
C ILE A 41 5.68 32.63 -10.95
N LEU A 42 5.68 31.45 -10.32
CA LEU A 42 6.88 30.81 -9.78
C LEU A 42 7.58 29.97 -10.83
N GLN A 43 6.79 29.18 -11.57
CA GLN A 43 7.32 28.26 -12.56
C GLN A 43 6.23 27.85 -13.57
N SER A 44 6.53 27.90 -14.86
CA SER A 44 5.63 27.43 -15.93
C SER A 44 5.80 25.93 -16.21
N ASN A 45 6.95 25.34 -15.85
CA ASN A 45 7.39 24.00 -16.28
C ASN A 45 7.42 23.85 -17.82
N ASP A 46 7.49 24.95 -18.57
CA ASP A 46 7.34 24.97 -20.03
C ASP A 46 6.07 24.29 -20.56
N VAL A 47 5.04 24.13 -19.71
CA VAL A 47 3.71 23.63 -20.09
C VAL A 47 2.86 24.82 -20.55
N PRO A 48 2.43 24.88 -21.82
CA PRO A 48 1.62 25.99 -22.33
C PRO A 48 0.17 25.92 -21.81
N GLY A 49 -0.54 27.04 -21.95
CA GLY A 49 -1.95 27.14 -21.54
C GLY A 49 -2.14 27.59 -20.09
N ASP A 50 -3.40 27.63 -19.66
CA ASP A 50 -3.79 28.04 -18.31
C ASP A 50 -3.70 26.86 -17.34
N LYS A 51 -2.96 27.01 -16.24
CA LYS A 51 -2.71 25.94 -15.25
C LYS A 51 -3.98 25.37 -14.64
N ALA A 52 -5.00 26.21 -14.39
CA ALA A 52 -6.26 25.75 -13.80
C ALA A 52 -7.09 24.93 -14.81
N THR A 53 -7.10 25.37 -16.06
CA THR A 53 -7.73 24.64 -17.17
C THR A 53 -7.03 23.31 -17.41
N ASN A 54 -5.69 23.31 -17.47
CA ASN A 54 -4.90 22.09 -17.64
C ASN A 54 -5.14 21.10 -16.49
N ALA A 55 -5.14 21.57 -15.24
CA ALA A 55 -5.45 20.74 -14.08
C ALA A 55 -6.88 20.14 -14.15
N GLY A 56 -7.87 20.91 -14.59
CA GLY A 56 -9.23 20.39 -14.83
C GLY A 56 -9.29 19.39 -15.99
N THR A 57 -8.47 19.54 -17.03
CA THR A 57 -8.35 18.56 -18.11
C THR A 57 -7.71 17.27 -17.60
N ILE A 58 -6.64 17.35 -16.82
CA ILE A 58 -5.98 16.20 -16.17
C ILE A 58 -6.99 15.41 -15.33
N GLY A 59 -7.78 16.06 -14.47
CA GLY A 59 -8.80 15.38 -13.67
C GLY A 59 -9.89 14.73 -14.51
N SER A 60 -10.33 15.37 -15.60
CA SER A 60 -11.26 14.78 -16.56
C SER A 60 -10.67 13.55 -17.27
N ASP A 61 -9.38 13.59 -17.61
CA ASP A 61 -8.67 12.48 -18.24
C ASP A 61 -8.45 11.32 -17.27
N PHE A 62 -8.18 11.59 -15.98
CA PHE A 62 -8.16 10.56 -14.93
C PHE A 62 -9.50 9.83 -14.86
N ALA A 63 -10.61 10.56 -14.80
CA ALA A 63 -11.95 9.99 -14.80
C ALA A 63 -12.30 9.21 -16.09
N LYS A 64 -11.78 9.67 -17.23
CA LYS A 64 -12.01 9.07 -18.56
C LYS A 64 -11.25 7.77 -18.75
N TYR A 65 -9.97 7.72 -18.36
CA TYR A 65 -9.11 6.56 -18.57
C TYR A 65 -9.22 5.53 -17.42
N GLY A 66 -9.64 5.96 -16.23
CA GLY A 66 -10.07 5.06 -15.16
C GLY A 66 -8.96 4.18 -14.59
N TYR A 67 -7.76 4.73 -14.40
CA TYR A 67 -6.67 4.03 -13.69
C TYR A 67 -7.08 3.75 -12.24
N ASP A 68 -6.61 2.67 -11.60
CA ASP A 68 -7.13 2.32 -10.27
C ASP A 68 -6.44 3.04 -9.11
N VAL A 69 -5.15 3.35 -9.26
CA VAL A 69 -4.40 4.17 -8.29
C VAL A 69 -3.50 5.16 -9.03
N ILE A 70 -3.70 6.44 -8.77
CA ILE A 70 -2.97 7.54 -9.40
C ILE A 70 -2.17 8.26 -8.32
N ASN A 71 -0.85 8.23 -8.43
CA ASN A 71 0.04 9.09 -7.66
C ASN A 71 0.36 10.34 -8.49
N VAL A 72 0.05 11.50 -7.92
CA VAL A 72 0.40 12.79 -8.53
C VAL A 72 1.50 13.49 -7.75
N GLN A 73 2.42 14.11 -8.49
CA GLN A 73 3.49 14.98 -7.99
C GLN A 73 3.26 16.42 -8.46
N GLU A 74 3.83 17.39 -7.75
CA GLU A 74 3.56 18.83 -7.93
C GLU A 74 2.09 19.24 -7.85
N ASP A 75 1.25 18.46 -7.19
CA ASP A 75 -0.15 18.76 -7.00
C ASP A 75 -0.36 19.77 -5.85
N PHE A 76 0.02 21.02 -6.13
CA PHE A 76 0.02 22.13 -5.18
C PHE A 76 -1.24 23.01 -5.30
N ASN A 77 -1.14 24.13 -6.02
CA ASN A 77 -2.11 25.23 -5.98
C ASN A 77 -3.34 24.99 -6.85
N TYR A 78 -3.26 24.05 -7.80
CA TYR A 78 -4.33 23.74 -8.74
C TYR A 78 -5.04 22.41 -8.45
N HIS A 79 -4.70 21.75 -7.33
CA HIS A 79 -5.31 20.51 -6.85
C HIS A 79 -6.84 20.46 -6.91
N ALA A 80 -7.49 21.53 -6.48
CA ALA A 80 -8.95 21.59 -6.45
C ALA A 80 -9.58 21.45 -7.85
N TYR A 81 -8.87 21.84 -8.92
CA TYR A 81 -9.35 21.71 -10.30
C TYR A 81 -9.27 20.26 -10.80
N ILE A 82 -8.22 19.52 -10.43
CA ILE A 82 -8.12 18.07 -10.67
C ILE A 82 -9.29 17.38 -9.98
N TYR A 83 -9.47 17.62 -8.68
CA TYR A 83 -10.49 16.94 -7.88
C TYR A 83 -11.92 17.32 -8.27
N ALA A 84 -12.15 18.52 -8.81
CA ALA A 84 -13.46 18.95 -9.26
C ALA A 84 -13.96 18.20 -10.51
N THR A 85 -13.05 17.60 -11.28
CA THR A 85 -13.36 16.96 -12.57
C THR A 85 -13.09 15.45 -12.58
N ASP A 86 -12.29 14.97 -11.64
CA ASP A 86 -12.05 13.55 -11.40
C ASP A 86 -13.27 12.84 -10.75
N ASN A 87 -13.33 11.50 -10.83
CA ASN A 87 -14.39 10.66 -10.23
C ASN A 87 -13.90 9.48 -9.35
N HIS A 88 -12.61 9.38 -9.01
CA HIS A 88 -12.10 8.35 -8.10
C HIS A 88 -12.75 8.45 -6.71
N THR A 89 -13.05 7.30 -6.12
CA THR A 89 -13.79 7.18 -4.85
C THR A 89 -12.99 7.69 -3.65
N TYR A 90 -11.70 7.36 -3.60
CA TYR A 90 -10.82 7.70 -2.49
C TYR A 90 -9.75 8.68 -2.95
N ARG A 91 -9.53 9.73 -2.17
CA ARG A 91 -8.56 10.79 -2.49
C ARG A 91 -7.88 11.31 -1.24
N THR A 92 -6.56 11.42 -1.24
CA THR A 92 -5.85 12.03 -0.11
C THR A 92 -6.18 13.51 -0.01
N ALA A 93 -6.26 14.05 1.19
CA ALA A 93 -6.30 15.49 1.39
C ALA A 93 -4.94 16.10 1.00
N THR A 94 -4.97 17.26 0.33
CA THR A 94 -3.75 18.04 0.05
C THR A 94 -3.09 18.50 1.36
N SER A 95 -1.77 18.51 1.37
CA SER A 95 -0.96 19.10 2.45
C SER A 95 -0.81 20.62 2.33
N GLY A 96 -1.42 21.26 1.33
CA GLY A 96 -1.33 22.70 1.07
C GLY A 96 -0.63 23.04 -0.24
N GLY A 97 -0.62 24.34 -0.58
CA GLY A 97 0.06 24.84 -1.78
C GLY A 97 1.59 24.85 -1.67
N ALA A 98 2.25 25.28 -2.73
CA ALA A 98 3.70 25.36 -2.81
C ALA A 98 4.29 26.18 -1.64
N GLY A 99 5.37 25.69 -1.03
CA GLY A 99 6.00 26.27 0.15
C GLY A 99 5.39 25.88 1.50
N ILE A 100 4.26 25.16 1.49
CA ILE A 100 3.61 24.65 2.71
C ILE A 100 3.37 23.14 2.60
N GLY A 101 2.87 22.67 1.46
CA GLY A 101 2.57 21.27 1.20
C GLY A 101 3.68 20.55 0.44
N SER A 102 3.63 19.22 0.47
CA SER A 102 4.53 18.33 -0.28
C SER A 102 4.25 18.23 -1.78
N GLY A 103 3.06 18.64 -2.23
CA GLY A 103 2.63 18.47 -3.63
C GLY A 103 2.37 17.02 -4.02
N LEU A 104 2.30 16.11 -3.06
CA LEU A 104 2.03 14.69 -3.30
C LEU A 104 0.59 14.36 -2.94
N ASN A 105 -0.17 13.78 -3.86
CA ASN A 105 -1.50 13.24 -3.55
C ASN A 105 -1.72 11.91 -4.26
N THR A 106 -2.73 11.17 -3.80
CA THR A 106 -3.14 9.92 -4.41
C THR A 106 -4.65 9.93 -4.61
N LEU A 107 -5.09 9.53 -5.81
CA LEU A 107 -6.48 9.25 -6.15
C LEU A 107 -6.61 7.76 -6.41
N ALA A 108 -7.66 7.10 -5.91
CA ALA A 108 -7.78 5.65 -6.02
C ALA A 108 -9.23 5.16 -6.03
N ASN A 109 -9.43 4.01 -6.69
CA ASN A 109 -10.64 3.18 -6.58
C ASN A 109 -10.59 2.28 -5.33
N PHE A 110 -9.43 2.14 -4.71
CA PHE A 110 -9.21 1.37 -3.49
C PHE A 110 -9.08 2.28 -2.26
N ASN A 111 -9.56 1.79 -1.12
CA ASN A 111 -9.31 2.43 0.16
C ASN A 111 -7.86 2.15 0.63
N TRP A 112 -7.43 2.79 1.69
CA TRP A 112 -6.14 2.54 2.33
C TRP A 112 -6.23 2.68 3.85
N ILE A 113 -5.16 2.22 4.51
CA ILE A 113 -4.85 2.51 5.91
C ILE A 113 -3.45 3.12 6.01
N ASP A 114 -3.10 3.60 7.21
CA ASP A 114 -1.73 4.00 7.56
C ASP A 114 -1.12 5.11 6.67
N PHE A 115 -1.94 6.02 6.10
CA PHE A 115 -1.43 7.11 5.26
C PHE A 115 -0.54 8.07 6.05
N THR A 116 0.64 8.35 5.52
CA THR A 116 1.60 9.28 6.12
C THR A 116 2.40 10.03 5.05
N ARG A 117 2.94 11.18 5.45
CA ARG A 117 3.75 12.08 4.62
C ARG A 117 5.09 12.28 5.31
N ILE A 118 6.18 11.98 4.62
CA ILE A 118 7.54 12.06 5.15
C ILE A 118 8.31 13.08 4.33
N GLY A 119 8.81 14.13 4.99
CA GLY A 119 9.72 15.10 4.36
C GLY A 119 11.11 14.51 4.18
N TRP A 120 11.83 15.00 3.17
CA TRP A 120 13.23 14.62 2.98
C TRP A 120 14.13 15.10 4.12
N ASN A 121 15.10 14.27 4.50
CA ASN A 121 16.14 14.64 5.45
C ASN A 121 17.16 15.61 4.83
N ASP A 122 17.43 15.44 3.53
CA ASP A 122 18.35 16.27 2.74
C ASP A 122 17.63 16.79 1.50
N CYS A 123 17.90 18.05 1.13
CA CYS A 123 17.44 18.69 -0.10
C CYS A 123 18.54 19.64 -0.61
N SER A 124 18.46 20.02 -1.89
CA SER A 124 19.36 20.94 -2.57
C SER A 124 18.59 22.14 -3.13
N ASP A 125 19.20 23.32 -3.08
CA ASP A 125 18.76 24.48 -3.88
C ASP A 125 19.79 24.80 -4.98
N ALA A 126 20.76 23.91 -5.26
CA ALA A 126 21.81 24.18 -6.24
C ALA A 126 21.21 24.42 -7.64
N SER A 127 20.23 23.59 -8.01
CA SER A 127 19.24 23.93 -9.02
C SER A 127 17.83 23.55 -8.55
N GLY A 128 16.76 23.94 -9.26
CA GLY A 128 15.38 23.53 -8.94
C GLY A 128 14.72 24.18 -7.71
N SER A 129 15.50 24.71 -6.75
CA SER A 129 15.01 25.29 -5.48
C SER A 129 14.18 24.31 -4.65
N ASP A 130 14.62 23.05 -4.58
CA ASP A 130 13.88 21.93 -3.99
C ASP A 130 13.67 22.06 -2.48
N CYS A 131 14.47 22.85 -1.75
CA CYS A 131 14.27 23.09 -0.33
C CYS A 131 13.17 24.12 -0.02
N LEU A 132 12.68 24.86 -1.03
CA LEU A 132 11.64 25.88 -0.82
C LEU A 132 10.24 25.31 -0.57
N THR A 133 10.04 24.01 -0.74
CA THR A 133 8.79 23.31 -0.44
C THR A 133 9.10 22.00 0.28
N PRO A 134 8.25 21.50 1.18
CA PRO A 134 8.53 20.25 1.90
C PRO A 134 8.31 19.02 0.99
N LYS A 135 9.17 18.86 -0.02
CA LYS A 135 9.24 17.66 -0.85
C LYS A 135 9.52 16.44 0.02
N GLY A 136 9.14 15.27 -0.50
CA GLY A 136 9.18 14.06 0.29
C GLY A 136 8.63 12.85 -0.44
N PHE A 137 8.09 11.95 0.36
CA PHE A 137 7.27 10.84 -0.11
C PHE A 137 6.03 10.65 0.76
N THR A 138 5.03 10.00 0.20
CA THR A 138 3.92 9.44 0.98
C THR A 138 4.04 7.94 1.06
N PHE A 139 3.49 7.37 2.12
CA PHE A 139 3.26 5.95 2.28
C PHE A 139 1.77 5.75 2.55
N MET A 140 1.21 4.71 1.95
CA MET A 140 -0.08 4.16 2.34
C MET A 140 -0.08 2.66 2.16
N ARG A 141 -0.91 1.98 2.95
CA ARG A 141 -1.20 0.57 2.76
C ARG A 141 -2.55 0.42 2.07
N THR A 142 -2.52 0.25 0.77
CA THR A 142 -3.70 0.15 -0.09
C THR A 142 -4.40 -1.19 0.11
N VAL A 143 -5.72 -1.16 0.26
CA VAL A 143 -6.59 -2.33 0.41
C VAL A 143 -7.14 -2.70 -0.96
N VAL A 144 -6.44 -3.59 -1.67
CA VAL A 144 -6.82 -4.01 -3.03
C VAL A 144 -8.00 -4.98 -3.00
N ASP A 145 -8.04 -5.85 -1.99
CA ASP A 145 -9.15 -6.75 -1.66
C ASP A 145 -9.03 -7.12 -0.17
N SER A 146 -10.02 -7.80 0.40
CA SER A 146 -9.95 -8.29 1.79
C SER A 146 -8.74 -9.22 1.96
N GLY A 147 -7.89 -8.90 2.92
CA GLY A 147 -6.62 -9.59 3.17
C GLY A 147 -5.54 -9.37 2.10
N VAL A 148 -5.76 -8.49 1.11
CA VAL A 148 -4.82 -8.19 0.03
C VAL A 148 -4.38 -6.74 0.14
N TYR A 149 -3.18 -6.56 0.68
CA TYR A 149 -2.58 -5.26 0.94
C TYR A 149 -1.32 -5.05 0.11
N ILE A 150 -1.17 -3.85 -0.42
CA ILE A 150 0.02 -3.41 -1.12
C ILE A 150 0.45 -2.06 -0.54
N ASP A 151 1.69 -2.00 -0.07
CA ASP A 151 2.29 -0.77 0.42
C ASP A 151 2.71 0.08 -0.77
N MET A 152 2.07 1.24 -0.94
CA MET A 152 2.26 2.13 -2.08
C MET A 152 2.95 3.41 -1.64
N TYR A 153 3.98 3.79 -2.38
CA TYR A 153 4.79 4.98 -2.13
C TYR A 153 4.68 5.97 -3.29
N ASN A 154 4.32 7.21 -2.99
CA ASN A 154 4.40 8.34 -3.93
C ASN A 154 5.68 9.13 -3.64
N VAL A 155 6.57 9.30 -4.60
CA VAL A 155 7.87 9.96 -4.41
C VAL A 155 8.01 11.19 -5.32
N HIS A 156 8.64 12.24 -4.79
CA HIS A 156 9.13 13.39 -5.55
C HIS A 156 10.48 13.82 -4.97
N THR A 157 11.55 13.21 -5.48
CA THR A 157 12.92 13.45 -4.99
C THR A 157 13.52 14.73 -5.57
N ASP A 158 14.66 15.14 -5.05
CA ASP A 158 15.43 16.31 -5.49
C ASP A 158 15.67 16.34 -7.02
N ALA A 159 15.31 17.46 -7.66
CA ALA A 159 15.45 17.68 -9.09
C ALA A 159 16.82 18.23 -9.46
N GLY A 160 17.15 18.27 -10.75
CA GLY A 160 18.43 18.82 -11.21
C GLY A 160 19.58 17.83 -11.28
N THR A 161 20.73 18.32 -11.74
CA THR A 161 21.91 17.52 -12.09
C THR A 161 23.22 18.12 -11.60
N GLU A 162 23.17 19.13 -10.75
CA GLU A 162 24.36 19.58 -10.05
C GLU A 162 24.77 18.56 -8.99
N THR A 163 26.04 18.56 -8.59
CA THR A 163 26.56 17.55 -7.64
C THR A 163 25.81 17.55 -6.30
N ALA A 164 25.31 18.71 -5.85
CA ALA A 164 24.50 18.79 -4.64
C ALA A 164 23.11 18.15 -4.83
N ASP A 165 22.48 18.36 -5.99
CA ASP A 165 21.19 17.75 -6.36
C ASP A 165 21.31 16.22 -6.41
N GLU A 166 22.37 15.71 -7.07
CA GLU A 166 22.65 14.27 -7.14
C GLU A 166 22.90 13.67 -5.75
N THR A 167 23.58 14.39 -4.86
CA THR A 167 23.82 13.96 -3.48
C THR A 167 22.53 13.92 -2.67
N ALA A 168 21.71 14.97 -2.73
CA ALA A 168 20.42 15.05 -2.04
C ALA A 168 19.46 13.97 -2.55
N ARG A 169 19.32 13.80 -3.87
CA ARG A 169 18.49 12.76 -4.48
C ARG A 169 18.92 11.35 -4.05
N ASN A 170 20.22 11.07 -3.99
CA ASN A 170 20.71 9.78 -3.49
C ASN A 170 20.34 9.55 -2.02
N SER A 171 20.38 10.58 -1.19
CA SER A 171 19.89 10.52 0.19
C SER A 171 18.38 10.28 0.25
N ASN A 172 17.60 10.94 -0.61
CA ASN A 172 16.14 10.74 -0.71
C ASN A 172 15.80 9.28 -1.07
N LEU A 173 16.44 8.74 -2.11
CA LEU A 173 16.24 7.34 -2.53
C LEU A 173 16.59 6.36 -1.40
N ALA A 174 17.70 6.59 -0.69
CA ALA A 174 18.10 5.78 0.46
C ALA A 174 17.15 5.91 1.65
N GLN A 175 16.56 7.09 1.87
CA GLN A 175 15.54 7.31 2.89
C GLN A 175 14.28 6.49 2.60
N VAL A 176 13.79 6.47 1.35
CA VAL A 176 12.66 5.61 0.96
C VAL A 176 13.02 4.13 1.13
N ALA A 177 14.19 3.71 0.67
CA ALA A 177 14.63 2.32 0.78
C ALA A 177 14.70 1.84 2.25
N SER A 178 15.21 2.69 3.14
CA SER A 178 15.26 2.40 4.59
C SER A 178 13.87 2.39 5.23
N TYR A 179 12.96 3.24 4.75
CA TYR A 179 11.57 3.24 5.21
C TYR A 179 10.85 1.94 4.82
N ILE A 180 11.07 1.44 3.60
CA ILE A 180 10.53 0.15 3.12
C ILE A 180 11.00 -1.01 3.99
N ASP A 181 12.28 -1.04 4.37
CA ASP A 181 12.82 -2.10 5.25
C ASP A 181 12.15 -2.12 6.62
N THR A 182 11.70 -0.96 7.10
CA THR A 182 11.05 -0.83 8.41
C THR A 182 9.55 -1.07 8.34
N TRP A 183 8.85 -0.40 7.43
CA TRP A 183 7.38 -0.32 7.42
C TRP A 183 6.71 -1.29 6.45
N SER A 184 7.48 -1.87 5.52
CA SER A 184 6.98 -2.79 4.50
C SER A 184 7.65 -4.17 4.54
N VAL A 185 8.31 -4.51 5.65
CA VAL A 185 8.79 -5.87 5.89
C VAL A 185 7.61 -6.84 5.87
N GLY A 186 7.72 -7.88 5.03
CA GLY A 186 6.67 -8.88 4.83
C GLY A 186 5.59 -8.52 3.80
N ASN A 187 5.53 -7.28 3.32
CA ASN A 187 4.46 -6.81 2.44
C ASN A 187 4.86 -6.73 0.97
N ALA A 188 3.84 -6.76 0.10
CA ALA A 188 4.00 -6.36 -1.28
C ALA A 188 4.17 -4.85 -1.32
N VAL A 189 5.02 -4.36 -2.22
CA VAL A 189 5.42 -2.95 -2.28
C VAL A 189 5.36 -2.48 -3.72
N ILE A 190 4.88 -1.25 -3.92
CA ILE A 190 5.01 -0.49 -5.17
C ILE A 190 5.53 0.91 -4.83
N VAL A 191 6.66 1.29 -5.41
CA VAL A 191 7.20 2.66 -5.34
C VAL A 191 7.07 3.28 -6.72
N PHE A 192 6.30 4.36 -6.82
CA PHE A 192 6.08 5.02 -8.10
C PHE A 192 5.85 6.51 -7.95
N GLY A 193 6.47 7.27 -8.84
CA GLY A 193 6.51 8.72 -8.75
C GLY A 193 7.63 9.30 -9.59
N ASP A 194 7.86 10.59 -9.38
CA ASP A 194 8.99 11.31 -9.93
C ASP A 194 10.24 11.02 -9.07
N THR A 195 11.07 10.09 -9.53
CA THR A 195 12.33 9.77 -8.87
C THR A 195 13.45 10.74 -9.24
N ASN A 196 13.17 11.72 -10.11
CA ASN A 196 14.14 12.61 -10.72
C ASN A 196 15.40 11.93 -11.23
N SER A 197 15.38 10.60 -11.47
CA SER A 197 16.57 9.76 -11.59
C SER A 197 16.54 8.83 -12.79
N ARG A 198 17.74 8.54 -13.30
CA ARG A 198 17.98 7.68 -14.46
C ARG A 198 19.08 6.68 -14.15
N TYR A 199 18.98 5.46 -14.66
CA TYR A 199 20.06 4.49 -14.68
C TYR A 199 21.27 5.01 -15.45
N THR A 200 21.01 5.75 -16.54
CA THR A 200 22.08 6.34 -17.35
C THR A 200 22.76 7.54 -16.68
N ARG A 201 22.15 8.14 -15.66
CA ARG A 201 22.82 9.12 -14.78
C ARG A 201 23.59 8.39 -13.69
N THR A 202 24.81 7.97 -14.00
CA THR A 202 25.63 7.12 -13.11
C THR A 202 25.98 7.69 -11.74
N ALA A 203 25.80 9.00 -11.53
CA ALA A 203 25.93 9.63 -10.23
C ALA A 203 24.74 9.33 -9.30
N ASP A 204 23.57 8.97 -9.87
CA ASP A 204 22.41 8.54 -9.12
C ASP A 204 22.48 7.05 -8.77
N ASN A 205 21.83 6.68 -7.67
CA ASN A 205 21.74 5.31 -7.18
C ASN A 205 20.29 4.78 -7.23
N ILE A 206 19.60 4.97 -8.36
CA ILE A 206 18.21 4.47 -8.51
C ILE A 206 18.09 2.95 -8.37
N GLY A 207 19.18 2.22 -8.64
CA GLY A 207 19.26 0.77 -8.42
C GLY A 207 19.18 0.33 -6.95
N ILE A 208 19.16 1.26 -5.99
CA ILE A 208 19.03 0.95 -4.55
C ILE A 208 17.74 0.18 -4.23
N PHE A 209 16.63 0.51 -4.89
CA PHE A 209 15.37 -0.21 -4.68
C PHE A 209 15.46 -1.68 -5.09
N ILE A 210 16.29 -1.99 -6.08
CA ILE A 210 16.55 -3.37 -6.51
C ILE A 210 17.50 -4.04 -5.51
N SER A 211 18.63 -3.40 -5.19
CA SER A 211 19.70 -4.03 -4.41
C SER A 211 19.39 -4.16 -2.91
N GLN A 212 18.72 -3.19 -2.32
CA GLN A 212 18.37 -3.16 -0.90
C GLN A 212 17.01 -3.83 -0.64
N ASN A 213 15.97 -3.45 -1.38
CA ASN A 213 14.61 -3.90 -1.10
C ASN A 213 14.15 -5.05 -2.02
N GLY A 214 14.95 -5.49 -2.98
CA GLY A 214 14.57 -6.59 -3.88
C GLY A 214 13.39 -6.25 -4.78
N LEU A 215 13.20 -4.97 -5.13
CA LEU A 215 12.16 -4.56 -6.08
C LEU A 215 12.59 -4.84 -7.52
N ASN A 216 11.61 -5.05 -8.40
CA ASN A 216 11.78 -5.03 -9.85
C ASN A 216 11.38 -3.66 -10.37
N ASP A 217 12.09 -3.13 -11.36
CA ASP A 217 11.64 -1.98 -12.14
C ASP A 217 10.77 -2.48 -13.32
N ALA A 218 9.52 -2.02 -13.40
CA ALA A 218 8.57 -2.44 -14.43
C ALA A 218 9.04 -2.08 -15.84
N TRP A 219 9.64 -0.90 -16.02
CA TRP A 219 10.18 -0.47 -17.31
C TRP A 219 11.38 -1.33 -17.72
N LEU A 220 12.33 -1.54 -16.80
CA LEU A 220 13.47 -2.42 -17.11
C LEU A 220 13.01 -3.81 -17.48
N GLN A 221 12.06 -4.37 -16.72
CA GLN A 221 11.58 -5.72 -16.94
C GLN A 221 10.83 -5.86 -18.28
N LEU A 222 9.87 -4.98 -18.55
CA LEU A 222 8.94 -5.14 -19.67
C LEU A 222 9.48 -4.56 -20.99
N GLU A 223 10.18 -3.44 -20.94
CA GLU A 223 10.64 -2.71 -22.14
C GLU A 223 12.12 -2.96 -22.46
N ARG A 224 12.91 -3.32 -21.45
CA ARG A 224 14.36 -3.52 -21.58
C ARG A 224 14.82 -4.96 -21.34
N GLY A 225 13.90 -5.90 -21.10
CA GLY A 225 14.20 -7.31 -20.87
C GLY A 225 15.13 -7.56 -19.66
N GLY A 226 15.05 -6.70 -18.65
CA GLY A 226 15.90 -6.70 -17.45
C GLY A 226 17.30 -6.10 -17.63
N VAL A 227 17.61 -5.53 -18.80
CA VAL A 227 18.94 -4.95 -19.08
C VAL A 227 18.99 -3.48 -18.70
N VAL A 228 19.80 -3.15 -17.70
CA VAL A 228 20.07 -1.77 -17.29
C VAL A 228 20.75 -0.99 -18.43
N PRO A 229 20.20 0.13 -18.90
CA PRO A 229 20.83 0.95 -19.94
C PRO A 229 22.11 1.62 -19.42
N THR A 230 23.16 1.61 -20.24
CA THR A 230 24.45 2.30 -19.94
C THR A 230 24.73 3.46 -20.87
N VAL A 231 23.91 3.66 -21.89
CA VAL A 231 24.00 4.76 -22.86
C VAL A 231 22.73 5.57 -22.71
N GLU A 232 22.89 6.88 -22.50
CA GLU A 232 21.77 7.81 -22.35
C GLU A 232 20.88 7.78 -23.60
N SER A 233 19.57 7.70 -23.36
CA SER A 233 18.54 7.74 -24.39
C SER A 233 17.31 8.43 -23.80
N LEU A 234 17.31 9.76 -23.78
CA LEU A 234 16.22 10.56 -23.22
C LEU A 234 14.96 10.48 -24.11
N CYS A 235 13.80 10.45 -23.48
CA CYS A 235 12.52 10.54 -24.20
C CYS A 235 12.17 11.98 -24.57
N ASP A 236 11.53 12.13 -25.73
CA ASP A 236 10.72 13.31 -26.02
C ASP A 236 9.52 13.39 -25.06
N ASN A 237 8.92 14.58 -24.94
CA ASN A 237 7.63 14.77 -24.27
C ASN A 237 6.67 15.53 -25.22
N PRO A 238 5.61 14.90 -25.73
CA PRO A 238 5.15 13.56 -25.40
C PRO A 238 5.99 12.46 -26.07
N SER A 239 6.33 11.42 -25.30
CA SER A 239 6.99 10.25 -25.86
C SER A 239 6.01 9.42 -26.70
N THR A 240 6.51 8.87 -27.80
CA THR A 240 5.78 7.93 -28.67
C THR A 240 6.39 6.53 -28.63
N THR A 241 7.37 6.30 -27.76
CA THR A 241 8.09 5.02 -27.61
C THR A 241 8.45 4.76 -26.16
N ASN A 242 8.31 3.52 -25.72
CA ASN A 242 8.66 3.14 -24.36
C ASN A 242 10.16 2.87 -24.17
N ASN A 243 10.96 2.81 -25.25
CA ASN A 243 12.35 2.31 -25.14
C ASN A 243 13.36 3.35 -24.59
N CYS A 244 13.04 4.63 -24.67
CA CYS A 244 13.83 5.71 -24.08
C CYS A 244 13.58 5.82 -22.56
N GLU A 245 14.48 6.49 -21.84
CA GLU A 245 14.46 6.59 -20.37
C GLU A 245 13.91 7.94 -19.89
N THR A 246 12.94 7.90 -18.97
CA THR A 246 12.40 9.04 -18.22
C THR A 246 12.89 9.04 -16.76
N VAL A 247 12.54 10.08 -16.00
CA VAL A 247 12.87 10.18 -14.57
C VAL A 247 11.82 9.56 -13.65
N ASP A 248 10.57 9.49 -14.09
CA ASP A 248 9.51 8.77 -13.40
C ASP A 248 9.78 7.27 -13.50
N LYS A 249 9.54 6.53 -12.41
CA LYS A 249 9.81 5.08 -12.33
C LYS A 249 8.71 4.35 -11.57
N VAL A 250 8.59 3.06 -11.82
CA VAL A 250 7.71 2.14 -11.08
C VAL A 250 8.53 0.92 -10.64
N PHE A 251 8.76 0.81 -9.34
CA PHE A 251 9.39 -0.33 -8.70
C PHE A 251 8.35 -1.17 -7.96
N TYR A 252 8.49 -2.49 -7.94
CA TYR A 252 7.53 -3.35 -7.24
C TYR A 252 8.11 -4.69 -6.76
N ARG A 253 7.50 -5.26 -5.71
CA ARG A 253 7.65 -6.66 -5.32
C ARG A 253 6.34 -7.23 -4.78
N GLY A 254 6.17 -8.54 -4.92
CA GLY A 254 5.15 -9.27 -4.17
C GLY A 254 5.58 -9.54 -2.72
N SER A 255 4.87 -10.46 -2.07
CA SER A 255 5.15 -10.95 -0.73
C SER A 255 4.90 -12.45 -0.61
N ALA A 256 5.10 -13.00 0.59
CA ALA A 256 4.76 -14.39 0.88
C ALA A 256 3.25 -14.68 0.80
N VAL A 257 2.39 -13.65 0.88
CA VAL A 257 0.92 -13.77 0.82
C VAL A 257 0.32 -13.34 -0.51
N VAL A 258 0.98 -12.43 -1.24
CA VAL A 258 0.50 -11.86 -2.51
C VAL A 258 1.61 -11.97 -3.56
N GLN A 259 1.38 -12.79 -4.58
CA GLN A 259 2.18 -12.73 -5.81
C GLN A 259 1.76 -11.50 -6.60
N LEU A 260 2.71 -10.69 -7.04
CA LEU A 260 2.48 -9.46 -7.80
C LEU A 260 3.38 -9.46 -9.04
N SER A 261 2.82 -9.17 -10.21
CA SER A 261 3.56 -9.11 -11.47
C SER A 261 3.06 -7.97 -12.34
N ALA A 262 3.98 -7.18 -12.90
CA ALA A 262 3.66 -6.21 -13.94
C ALA A 262 3.37 -6.93 -15.28
N SER A 263 2.29 -6.55 -15.97
CA SER A 263 1.90 -7.13 -17.26
C SER A 263 1.82 -6.13 -18.40
N TYR A 264 1.84 -4.84 -18.08
CA TYR A 264 1.78 -3.76 -19.05
C TYR A 264 2.61 -2.59 -18.54
N PHE A 265 3.27 -1.89 -19.44
CA PHE A 265 3.94 -0.63 -19.19
C PHE A 265 3.68 0.30 -20.39
N ASN A 266 3.43 1.57 -20.13
CA ASN A 266 3.38 2.57 -21.20
C ASN A 266 3.70 3.98 -20.71
N TYR A 267 4.37 4.77 -21.56
CA TYR A 267 4.30 6.23 -21.47
C TYR A 267 2.96 6.69 -22.04
N GLU A 268 2.08 7.16 -21.16
CA GLU A 268 0.71 7.57 -21.50
C GLU A 268 0.63 9.00 -22.02
N SER A 269 1.75 9.57 -22.48
CA SER A 269 1.90 10.98 -22.82
C SER A 269 0.90 11.45 -23.87
N THR A 270 0.58 10.61 -24.85
CA THR A 270 -0.40 10.95 -25.91
C THR A 270 -1.85 10.94 -25.41
N LYS A 271 -2.13 10.38 -24.23
CA LYS A 271 -3.44 10.43 -23.58
C LYS A 271 -3.67 11.72 -22.82
N PHE A 272 -2.59 12.37 -22.35
CA PHE A 272 -2.62 13.57 -21.50
C PHE A 272 -2.12 14.80 -22.25
N VAL A 273 -2.88 15.19 -23.27
CA VAL A 273 -2.63 16.37 -24.09
C VAL A 273 -3.85 17.29 -24.13
N GLN A 274 -3.58 18.57 -24.28
CA GLN A 274 -4.59 19.58 -24.58
C GLN A 274 -5.27 19.29 -25.93
N SER A 275 -6.42 19.92 -26.19
CA SER A 275 -7.18 19.72 -27.43
C SER A 275 -6.41 20.08 -28.71
N ASN A 276 -5.39 20.92 -28.60
CA ASN A 276 -4.50 21.30 -29.71
C ASN A 276 -3.28 20.36 -29.87
N GLY A 277 -3.13 19.35 -28.99
CA GLY A 277 -2.01 18.43 -28.97
C GLY A 277 -0.84 18.85 -28.07
N ASP A 278 -0.90 20.01 -27.42
CA ASP A 278 0.14 20.44 -26.49
C ASP A 278 0.12 19.60 -25.20
N ILE A 279 1.27 19.48 -24.56
CA ILE A 279 1.43 18.73 -23.31
C ILE A 279 0.61 19.33 -22.16
N LEU A 280 0.16 18.47 -21.23
CA LEU A 280 -0.43 18.87 -19.94
C LEU A 280 0.58 18.78 -18.78
N SER A 281 1.70 18.10 -18.99
CA SER A 281 2.76 17.85 -18.02
C SER A 281 4.12 17.96 -18.69
N ASP A 282 5.11 18.43 -17.97
CA ASP A 282 6.52 18.43 -18.35
C ASP A 282 7.18 17.06 -18.24
N HIS A 283 6.47 16.08 -17.67
CA HIS A 283 6.86 14.67 -17.61
C HIS A 283 5.98 13.80 -18.52
N ASN A 284 6.49 12.62 -18.86
CA ASN A 284 5.71 11.59 -19.52
C ASN A 284 4.98 10.76 -18.44
N PRO A 285 3.64 10.79 -18.33
CA PRO A 285 2.92 9.97 -17.36
C PRO A 285 3.20 8.48 -17.60
N ILE A 286 3.42 7.72 -16.54
CA ILE A 286 3.74 6.29 -16.63
C ILE A 286 2.61 5.47 -16.06
N THR A 287 2.15 4.47 -16.82
CA THR A 287 1.25 3.44 -16.30
C THR A 287 1.91 2.08 -16.19
N VAL A 288 1.45 1.30 -15.23
CA VAL A 288 1.72 -0.14 -15.13
C VAL A 288 0.43 -0.86 -14.76
N ASP A 289 0.12 -1.94 -15.47
CA ASP A 289 -0.91 -2.88 -15.03
C ASP A 289 -0.27 -3.99 -14.22
N PHE A 290 -0.88 -4.30 -13.08
CA PHE A 290 -0.48 -5.39 -12.20
C PHE A 290 -1.51 -6.50 -12.21
N ASN A 291 -1.02 -7.74 -12.21
CA ASN A 291 -1.78 -8.90 -11.79
C ASN A 291 -1.35 -9.30 -10.39
N TRP A 292 -2.30 -9.64 -9.54
CA TRP A 292 -2.06 -10.20 -8.22
C TRP A 292 -2.72 -11.57 -8.05
N LYS A 293 -2.12 -12.41 -7.21
CA LYS A 293 -2.65 -13.72 -6.83
C LYS A 293 -2.34 -14.04 -5.37
N LEU A 294 -3.34 -14.48 -4.63
CA LEU A 294 -3.14 -14.97 -3.26
C LEU A 294 -2.28 -16.23 -3.25
N SER A 295 -1.37 -16.29 -2.29
CA SER A 295 -0.56 -17.47 -2.04
C SER A 295 -1.43 -18.64 -1.55
N SER A 296 -0.96 -19.84 -1.87
CA SER A 296 -1.55 -21.12 -1.44
C SER A 296 -0.96 -21.62 -0.12
N THR A 297 0.12 -20.98 0.37
CA THR A 297 0.83 -21.39 1.58
C THR A 297 0.60 -20.44 2.74
N LEU A 298 0.51 -19.14 2.48
CA LEU A 298 0.26 -18.11 3.48
C LEU A 298 -0.78 -17.11 2.96
N ARG A 299 -1.64 -16.63 3.85
CA ARG A 299 -2.59 -15.53 3.60
C ARG A 299 -2.64 -14.65 4.84
N GLN A 300 -3.31 -13.51 4.76
CA GLN A 300 -3.57 -12.68 5.93
C GLN A 300 -5.03 -12.27 6.03
N SER A 301 -5.45 -11.85 7.22
CA SER A 301 -6.71 -11.16 7.45
C SER A 301 -6.61 -9.67 7.11
N ASP A 302 -7.74 -8.98 7.21
CA ASP A 302 -7.75 -7.53 7.37
C ASP A 302 -7.19 -7.12 8.75
N PHE A 303 -6.89 -5.83 8.92
CA PHE A 303 -6.42 -5.26 10.18
C PHE A 303 -7.56 -4.73 11.04
N TRP A 304 -7.34 -4.71 12.36
CA TRP A 304 -8.18 -4.01 13.33
C TRP A 304 -7.35 -3.20 14.30
N GLY A 305 -7.75 -1.97 14.60
CA GLY A 305 -6.99 -1.04 15.45
C GLY A 305 -6.51 0.20 14.70
N GLY A 306 -5.62 0.98 15.33
CA GLY A 306 -5.15 2.27 14.84
C GLY A 306 -3.69 2.29 14.40
N PRO A 307 -3.32 3.20 13.48
CA PRO A 307 -1.98 3.30 12.88
C PRO A 307 -0.97 3.95 13.84
N HIS A 308 -0.69 3.30 14.96
CA HIS A 308 0.20 3.80 15.99
C HIS A 308 1.21 2.72 16.40
N GLY A 309 2.33 3.12 17.01
CA GLY A 309 3.38 2.18 17.41
C GLY A 309 4.30 1.81 16.25
N ASN A 310 5.00 0.68 16.39
CA ASN A 310 6.00 0.21 15.43
C ASN A 310 5.47 -0.98 14.64
N TRP A 311 5.73 -1.00 13.33
CA TRP A 311 5.35 -2.12 12.46
C TRP A 311 6.08 -3.42 12.83
N PHE A 312 5.37 -4.54 12.78
CA PHE A 312 5.91 -5.88 12.88
C PHE A 312 5.20 -6.84 11.92
N SER A 313 5.89 -7.91 11.52
CA SER A 313 5.31 -8.98 10.69
C SER A 313 6.06 -10.29 10.87
N ASP A 314 5.32 -11.37 11.15
CA ASP A 314 5.90 -12.72 11.24
C ASP A 314 6.09 -13.37 9.85
N LEU A 315 5.62 -12.72 8.77
CA LEU A 315 5.62 -13.28 7.41
C LEU A 315 7.02 -13.66 6.93
N ALA A 316 8.03 -12.84 7.23
CA ALA A 316 9.41 -13.13 6.83
C ALA A 316 9.87 -14.48 7.39
N THR A 317 9.65 -14.71 8.69
CA THR A 317 9.98 -15.98 9.34
C THR A 317 9.11 -17.12 8.80
N LEU A 318 7.80 -16.93 8.73
CA LEU A 318 6.84 -17.94 8.29
C LEU A 318 7.03 -18.38 6.83
N SER A 319 7.50 -17.48 5.96
CA SER A 319 7.76 -17.78 4.54
C SER A 319 8.78 -18.90 4.32
N SER A 320 9.66 -19.13 5.30
CA SER A 320 10.68 -20.19 5.27
C SER A 320 10.21 -21.52 5.85
N LYS A 321 8.98 -21.59 6.39
CA LYS A 321 8.46 -22.75 7.13
C LYS A 321 7.56 -23.62 6.25
N ALA A 322 7.80 -24.92 6.28
CA ALA A 322 6.86 -25.89 5.73
C ALA A 322 5.76 -26.18 6.77
N SER A 323 4.50 -25.89 6.43
CA SER A 323 3.32 -26.21 7.26
C SER A 323 3.41 -25.70 8.72
N PRO A 324 3.56 -24.39 8.95
CA PRO A 324 3.59 -23.84 10.30
C PRO A 324 2.29 -24.17 11.06
N LYS A 325 2.40 -24.54 12.34
CA LYS A 325 1.27 -24.85 13.22
C LYS A 325 1.50 -24.31 14.62
N ALA A 326 0.49 -23.63 15.18
CA ALA A 326 0.52 -23.17 16.57
C ALA A 326 0.47 -24.35 17.57
N SER A 327 1.31 -24.29 18.60
CA SER A 327 1.28 -25.18 19.77
C SER A 327 0.96 -24.46 21.08
N LEU A 328 1.23 -23.15 21.18
CA LEU A 328 0.93 -22.33 22.36
C LEU A 328 0.49 -20.95 21.92
N LEU A 329 -0.63 -20.48 22.49
CA LEU A 329 -1.04 -19.08 22.42
C LEU A 329 -0.72 -18.41 23.75
N THR A 330 -0.15 -17.19 23.72
CA THR A 330 0.17 -16.39 24.91
C THR A 330 -0.28 -14.96 24.69
N PHE A 331 -1.18 -14.45 25.53
CA PHE A 331 -1.64 -13.06 25.46
C PHE A 331 -1.39 -12.36 26.78
N ARG A 332 -1.22 -11.03 26.74
CA ARG A 332 -1.19 -10.19 27.94
C ARG A 332 -2.24 -9.11 27.80
N GLY A 333 -3.02 -8.89 28.85
CA GLY A 333 -4.07 -7.89 28.83
C GLY A 333 -4.47 -7.40 30.22
N ALA A 334 -4.94 -6.17 30.29
CA ALA A 334 -5.64 -5.58 31.42
C ALA A 334 -6.79 -4.71 30.92
N SER A 335 -6.68 -3.38 31.05
CA SER A 335 -7.66 -2.45 30.47
C SER A 335 -7.65 -2.46 28.94
N ARG A 336 -6.52 -2.85 28.34
CA ARG A 336 -6.31 -3.00 26.89
C ARG A 336 -5.59 -4.32 26.61
N LEU A 337 -5.36 -4.60 25.33
CA LEU A 337 -4.51 -5.71 24.91
C LEU A 337 -3.05 -5.23 24.93
N ASP A 338 -2.27 -5.70 25.90
CA ASP A 338 -0.88 -5.29 26.07
C ASP A 338 0.03 -6.01 25.07
N SER A 339 -0.19 -7.31 24.84
CA SER A 339 0.70 -8.10 23.98
C SER A 339 0.01 -9.34 23.40
N VAL A 340 0.51 -9.79 22.24
CA VAL A 340 0.16 -11.08 21.64
C VAL A 340 1.41 -11.92 21.39
N GLY A 341 1.26 -13.24 21.46
CA GLY A 341 2.35 -14.17 21.21
C GLY A 341 1.86 -15.57 20.88
N LEU A 342 2.69 -16.27 20.13
CA LEU A 342 2.43 -17.62 19.62
C LEU A 342 3.73 -18.39 19.51
N THR A 343 3.70 -19.66 19.90
CA THR A 343 4.79 -20.60 19.65
C THR A 343 4.31 -21.67 18.67
N LEU A 344 5.10 -21.92 17.63
CA LEU A 344 4.89 -23.00 16.67
C LEU A 344 5.38 -24.34 17.22
N THR A 345 4.90 -25.43 16.65
CA THR A 345 5.31 -26.81 17.00
C THR A 345 6.80 -27.07 16.84
N ASP A 346 7.51 -26.30 16.02
CA ASP A 346 8.97 -26.38 15.86
C ASP A 346 9.76 -25.55 16.89
N GLY A 347 9.08 -24.89 17.83
CA GLY A 347 9.67 -24.05 18.87
C GLY A 347 9.90 -22.59 18.46
N THR A 348 9.65 -22.21 17.21
CA THR A 348 9.68 -20.80 16.79
C THR A 348 8.63 -20.02 17.57
N SER A 349 9.00 -18.89 18.15
CA SER A 349 8.09 -18.08 18.95
C SER A 349 8.06 -16.64 18.47
N PHE A 350 6.86 -16.07 18.45
CA PHE A 350 6.59 -14.67 18.14
C PHE A 350 5.97 -14.01 19.36
N VAL A 351 6.39 -12.78 19.67
CA VAL A 351 5.84 -11.95 20.74
C VAL A 351 5.89 -10.50 20.28
N HIS A 352 4.74 -9.82 20.32
CA HIS A 352 4.56 -8.42 19.92
C HIS A 352 3.78 -7.66 21.00
N GLY A 353 4.06 -6.36 21.15
CA GLY A 353 3.55 -5.53 22.24
C GLY A 353 4.40 -5.54 23.51
N GLY A 354 3.87 -4.92 24.57
CA GLY A 354 4.62 -4.64 25.80
C GLY A 354 4.54 -5.74 26.86
N ALA A 355 5.22 -5.49 27.99
CA ALA A 355 5.27 -6.40 29.14
C ALA A 355 4.13 -6.18 30.16
N GLY A 356 3.22 -5.25 29.87
CA GLY A 356 2.08 -4.90 30.72
C GLY A 356 1.07 -6.03 30.90
N GLY A 357 -0.04 -5.70 31.57
CA GLY A 357 -1.15 -6.62 31.78
C GLY A 357 -0.83 -7.92 32.53
N THR A 358 -1.81 -8.82 32.53
CA THR A 358 -1.68 -10.18 33.07
C THR A 358 -1.55 -11.18 31.93
N GLN A 359 -0.56 -12.08 32.02
CA GLN A 359 -0.38 -13.13 31.04
C GLN A 359 -1.40 -14.25 31.19
N VAL A 360 -1.93 -14.69 30.07
CA VAL A 360 -2.75 -15.89 29.93
C VAL A 360 -2.22 -16.75 28.78
N GLN A 361 -2.43 -18.06 28.85
CA GLN A 361 -1.92 -18.98 27.84
C GLN A 361 -2.85 -20.16 27.59
N LEU A 362 -2.75 -20.74 26.39
CA LEU A 362 -3.48 -21.94 25.98
C LEU A 362 -2.58 -22.83 25.12
N SER A 363 -2.22 -24.00 25.63
CA SER A 363 -1.52 -25.04 24.86
C SER A 363 -2.50 -25.78 23.98
N LEU A 364 -2.21 -25.91 22.68
CA LEU A 364 -3.05 -26.59 21.69
C LEU A 364 -2.67 -28.08 21.56
N GLY A 365 -3.68 -28.93 21.40
CA GLY A 365 -3.47 -30.34 21.09
C GLY A 365 -2.87 -30.58 19.69
N ALA A 366 -2.40 -31.80 19.47
CA ALA A 366 -1.78 -32.19 18.19
C ALA A 366 -2.73 -32.01 16.98
N SER A 367 -4.03 -32.26 17.15
CA SER A 367 -5.08 -32.10 16.11
C SER A 367 -5.95 -30.86 16.33
N GLU A 368 -5.51 -29.93 17.17
CA GLU A 368 -6.21 -28.69 17.46
C GLU A 368 -5.50 -27.52 16.81
N PHE A 369 -6.29 -26.64 16.22
CA PHE A 369 -5.83 -25.50 15.43
C PHE A 369 -6.49 -24.23 15.95
N TRP A 370 -5.77 -23.11 15.91
CA TRP A 370 -6.37 -21.81 16.16
C TRP A 370 -7.08 -21.34 14.88
N THR A 371 -8.39 -21.17 14.92
CA THR A 371 -9.20 -20.98 13.69
C THR A 371 -9.88 -19.62 13.61
N SER A 372 -10.15 -18.96 14.73
CA SER A 372 -10.71 -17.61 14.73
C SER A 372 -10.24 -16.75 15.88
N ALA A 373 -10.28 -15.44 15.67
CA ALA A 373 -9.93 -14.43 16.65
C ALA A 373 -10.93 -13.28 16.58
N GLU A 374 -11.50 -12.91 17.73
CA GLU A 374 -12.26 -11.66 17.88
C GLU A 374 -11.34 -10.60 18.46
N LEU A 375 -11.32 -9.42 17.84
CA LEU A 375 -10.60 -8.25 18.30
C LEU A 375 -11.59 -7.13 18.59
N CYS A 376 -11.40 -6.43 19.70
CA CYS A 376 -12.14 -5.20 19.99
C CYS A 376 -11.19 -4.02 20.09
N GLN A 377 -11.62 -2.87 19.59
CA GLN A 377 -10.83 -1.63 19.62
C GLN A 377 -11.51 -0.54 20.45
N GLY A 378 -10.74 0.47 20.81
CA GLY A 378 -11.23 1.64 21.54
C GLY A 378 -10.21 2.77 21.50
N GLN A 379 -10.58 3.91 22.07
CA GLN A 379 -9.69 5.06 22.14
C GLN A 379 -9.00 5.18 23.50
N LYS A 380 -7.70 5.46 23.47
CA LYS A 380 -6.89 5.91 24.61
C LYS A 380 -6.08 7.11 24.15
N ASP A 381 -6.17 8.23 24.88
CA ASP A 381 -5.39 9.44 24.59
C ASP A 381 -5.50 9.90 23.11
N ASN A 382 -6.71 9.82 22.55
CA ASN A 382 -7.04 10.09 21.14
C ASN A 382 -6.42 9.12 20.11
N HIS A 383 -5.80 8.02 20.55
CA HIS A 383 -5.26 6.97 19.69
C HIS A 383 -6.17 5.74 19.73
N THR A 384 -6.51 5.19 18.57
CA THR A 384 -7.28 3.94 18.48
C THR A 384 -6.35 2.76 18.69
N ARG A 385 -6.70 1.84 19.59
CA ARG A 385 -5.87 0.68 19.94
C ARG A 385 -6.72 -0.59 20.09
N ASN A 386 -6.07 -1.75 20.08
CA ASN A 386 -6.74 -3.00 20.46
C ASN A 386 -6.90 -3.09 21.99
N PHE A 387 -8.12 -3.32 22.43
CA PHE A 387 -8.47 -3.44 23.84
C PHE A 387 -8.63 -4.89 24.29
N TYR A 388 -8.92 -5.80 23.35
CA TYR A 388 -9.30 -7.18 23.64
C TYR A 388 -8.93 -8.12 22.51
N ILE A 389 -8.60 -9.35 22.88
CA ILE A 389 -8.54 -10.49 21.97
C ILE A 389 -9.27 -11.70 22.57
N LYS A 390 -9.96 -12.46 21.72
CA LYS A 390 -10.45 -13.81 22.01
C LYS A 390 -10.09 -14.77 20.90
N ALA A 391 -9.16 -15.66 21.17
CA ALA A 391 -8.87 -16.80 20.31
C ALA A 391 -9.92 -17.90 20.50
N THR A 392 -10.34 -18.55 19.41
CA THR A 392 -11.15 -19.77 19.42
C THR A 392 -10.51 -20.84 18.55
N THR A 393 -10.39 -22.04 19.09
CA THR A 393 -9.75 -23.19 18.45
C THR A 393 -10.77 -24.10 17.75
N SER A 394 -10.29 -25.01 16.90
CA SER A 394 -11.09 -26.06 16.27
C SER A 394 -11.74 -27.02 17.28
N ALA A 395 -11.24 -27.09 18.52
CA ALA A 395 -11.84 -27.85 19.62
C ALA A 395 -12.87 -27.04 20.44
N GLY A 396 -13.17 -25.80 20.03
CA GLY A 396 -14.10 -24.90 20.73
C GLY A 396 -13.54 -24.29 22.02
N ARG A 397 -12.26 -24.51 22.33
CA ARG A 397 -11.58 -23.85 23.47
C ARG A 397 -11.25 -22.42 23.12
N THR A 398 -11.28 -21.55 24.12
CA THR A 398 -11.01 -20.12 23.96
C THR A 398 -9.90 -19.64 24.88
N LEU A 399 -9.21 -18.58 24.47
CA LEU A 399 -8.26 -17.81 25.28
C LEU A 399 -8.56 -16.32 25.10
N THR A 400 -8.68 -15.58 26.19
CA THR A 400 -9.06 -14.16 26.15
C THR A 400 -8.11 -13.30 26.96
N ALA A 401 -7.78 -12.12 26.45
CA ALA A 401 -7.02 -11.11 27.19
C ALA A 401 -7.55 -9.69 26.90
N GLY A 402 -7.36 -8.79 27.86
CA GLY A 402 -7.82 -7.40 27.77
C GLY A 402 -9.28 -7.24 28.19
N THR A 403 -9.87 -6.10 27.84
CA THR A 403 -11.26 -5.74 28.19
C THR A 403 -12.05 -5.46 26.92
N SER A 404 -13.13 -6.23 26.68
CA SER A 404 -14.00 -6.03 25.51
C SER A 404 -14.59 -4.62 25.48
N THR A 405 -14.75 -4.09 24.27
CA THR A 405 -15.45 -2.83 24.00
C THR A 405 -16.72 -3.12 23.19
N SER A 406 -17.43 -2.08 22.75
CA SER A 406 -18.58 -2.22 21.83
C SER A 406 -18.18 -2.37 20.36
N ASP A 407 -16.92 -2.11 20.01
CA ASP A 407 -16.44 -2.09 18.64
C ASP A 407 -15.50 -3.27 18.38
N CYS A 408 -16.11 -4.40 18.00
CA CYS A 408 -15.44 -5.68 17.83
C CYS A 408 -15.65 -6.23 16.43
N THR A 409 -14.67 -6.97 15.94
CA THR A 409 -14.75 -7.75 14.70
C THR A 409 -14.17 -9.15 14.91
N THR A 410 -14.66 -10.12 14.13
CA THR A 410 -14.17 -11.51 14.19
C THR A 410 -13.50 -11.89 12.87
N PHE A 411 -12.26 -12.35 12.98
CA PHE A 411 -11.47 -12.90 11.89
C PHE A 411 -11.51 -14.43 11.96
N THR A 412 -11.90 -15.07 10.86
CA THR A 412 -11.95 -16.53 10.76
C THR A 412 -11.01 -16.97 9.63
N ALA A 413 -10.12 -17.91 9.93
CA ALA A 413 -9.28 -18.51 8.90
C ALA A 413 -10.15 -19.19 7.82
N PRO A 414 -9.75 -19.16 6.54
CA PRO A 414 -10.46 -19.90 5.50
C PRO A 414 -10.67 -21.37 5.87
N SER A 415 -11.68 -22.03 5.29
CA SER A 415 -11.92 -23.45 5.56
C SER A 415 -10.68 -24.29 5.23
N GLY A 416 -10.23 -25.12 6.17
CA GLY A 416 -8.98 -25.91 6.06
C GLY A 416 -7.70 -25.13 6.38
N TRP A 417 -7.80 -23.90 6.89
CA TRP A 417 -6.68 -23.07 7.31
C TRP A 417 -6.70 -22.82 8.81
N GLN A 418 -5.60 -22.30 9.34
CA GLN A 418 -5.37 -21.98 10.75
C GLN A 418 -4.60 -20.65 10.86
N ILE A 419 -4.71 -19.98 12.00
CA ILE A 419 -3.90 -18.82 12.36
C ILE A 419 -2.54 -19.29 12.90
N VAL A 420 -1.46 -18.75 12.33
CA VAL A 420 -0.07 -19.18 12.60
C VAL A 420 0.89 -18.06 12.96
N GLY A 421 0.42 -16.81 12.95
CA GLY A 421 1.23 -15.66 13.30
C GLY A 421 0.46 -14.35 13.15
N TYR A 422 1.19 -13.25 13.26
CA TYR A 422 0.65 -11.91 13.35
C TYR A 422 1.38 -10.94 12.42
N LEU A 423 0.71 -9.85 12.14
CA LEU A 423 1.29 -8.65 11.54
C LEU A 423 0.48 -7.44 12.05
N GLY A 424 1.09 -6.26 12.12
CA GLY A 424 0.41 -5.10 12.67
C GLY A 424 1.37 -4.07 13.25
N GLN A 425 0.86 -3.27 14.19
CA GLN A 425 1.63 -2.24 14.87
C GLN A 425 1.45 -2.35 16.38
N SER A 426 2.55 -2.20 17.11
CA SER A 426 2.56 -2.24 18.57
C SER A 426 3.69 -1.43 19.16
N ASP A 427 3.53 -1.04 20.42
CA ASP A 427 4.58 -0.50 21.27
C ASP A 427 4.41 -1.05 22.69
N ASP A 428 4.11 -0.21 23.68
CA ASP A 428 3.74 -0.65 25.04
C ASP A 428 2.46 -1.53 25.04
N GLU A 429 1.60 -1.36 24.05
CA GLU A 429 0.32 -2.04 23.88
C GLU A 429 0.10 -2.40 22.40
N MET A 430 -0.93 -3.20 22.10
CA MET A 430 -1.31 -3.51 20.72
C MET A 430 -2.13 -2.37 20.11
N ASP A 431 -1.61 -1.74 19.06
CA ASP A 431 -2.27 -0.63 18.39
C ASP A 431 -3.11 -1.11 17.21
N GLN A 432 -2.55 -1.96 16.34
CA GLN A 432 -3.21 -2.56 15.18
C GLN A 432 -2.79 -4.01 15.01
N LEU A 433 -3.72 -4.89 14.64
CA LEU A 433 -3.44 -6.32 14.48
C LEU A 433 -4.19 -6.94 13.30
N GLY A 434 -3.46 -7.76 12.55
CA GLY A 434 -3.95 -8.74 11.60
C GLY A 434 -3.37 -10.13 11.89
N PHE A 435 -3.94 -11.14 11.27
CA PHE A 435 -3.59 -12.54 11.46
C PHE A 435 -3.03 -13.16 10.19
N ILE A 436 -2.02 -14.01 10.33
CA ILE A 436 -1.47 -14.80 9.23
C ILE A 436 -2.09 -16.18 9.26
N PHE A 437 -2.57 -16.63 8.11
CA PHE A 437 -3.16 -17.95 7.93
C PHE A 437 -2.23 -18.88 7.15
N ALA A 438 -2.23 -20.17 7.50
CA ALA A 438 -1.66 -21.25 6.69
C ALA A 438 -2.62 -22.45 6.64
N PRO A 439 -2.51 -23.35 5.65
CA PRO A 439 -3.25 -24.62 5.64
C PRO A 439 -3.02 -25.46 6.90
N GLN A 440 -4.03 -26.24 7.31
CA GLN A 440 -3.96 -27.18 8.44
C GLN A 440 -3.11 -28.43 8.17
#